data_AF-A0A2H0SNI6-F1
#
_entry.id   AF-A0A2H0SNI6-F1
#
_cell.length_a   1.000
_cell.length_b   1.000
_cell.length_c   1.000
_cell.angle_alpha   90.00
_cell.angle_beta   90.00
_cell.angle_gamma   90.00
#
_symmetry.space_group_name_H-M   'P 1'
#
loop_
_entity.id
_entity.type
_entity.pdbx_description
1 polymer ?
#
loop_
_entity_poly.entity_id
_entity_poly.type
_entity_poly.pdbx_seq_one_letter_code
_entity_poly.pdbx_strand_id
1 'polypeptide(L)'
;MVAKEGDANGMEAIKDRLVTDEKIMRDLLTLQGVPKIYIRNTVPLTEAKKTIDRYETTPGYEYSLDDKGKVVVKETPWTVQDDEGVESYSLLPAAPVLSLIKQVHKVLDL
;
A
#
# COMPACT_ATOMS: atom_id res chain seq x y z
N MET A 1 -13.69 11.49 -13.33
CA MET A 1 -14.38 11.18 -12.06
C MET A 1 -15.01 12.45 -11.55
N VAL A 2 -16.30 12.44 -11.20
CA VAL A 2 -16.97 13.59 -10.58
C VAL A 2 -16.81 13.44 -9.07
N ALA A 3 -16.23 14.45 -8.42
CA ALA A 3 -16.08 14.47 -6.96
C ALA A 3 -17.46 14.47 -6.30
N LYS A 4 -17.66 13.63 -5.28
CA LYS A 4 -18.89 13.62 -4.50
C LYS A 4 -18.85 14.79 -3.50
N GLU A 5 -19.99 15.37 -3.17
CA GLU A 5 -20.07 16.51 -2.22
C GLU A 5 -19.46 16.22 -0.84
N GLY A 6 -19.37 14.93 -0.45
CA GLY A 6 -18.72 14.49 0.77
C GLY A 6 -17.18 14.43 0.72
N ASP A 7 -16.57 14.46 -0.46
CA ASP A 7 -15.11 14.32 -0.63
C ASP A 7 -14.36 15.53 -0.04
N ALA A 8 -14.95 16.73 -0.14
CA ALA A 8 -14.36 17.96 0.40
C ALA A 8 -14.55 18.10 1.92
N ASN A 9 -15.74 17.74 2.44
CA ASN A 9 -16.07 17.93 3.86
C ASN A 9 -15.58 16.78 4.76
N GLY A 10 -15.34 15.58 4.20
CA GLY A 10 -14.86 14.43 4.96
C GLY A 10 -13.37 14.52 5.33
N MET A 11 -12.54 15.04 4.42
CA MET A 11 -11.09 15.12 4.62
C MET A 11 -10.70 16.18 5.65
N GLU A 12 -11.22 17.41 5.52
CA GLU A 12 -10.91 18.49 6.45
C GLU A 12 -11.38 18.18 7.88
N ALA A 13 -12.50 17.47 8.04
CA ALA A 13 -13.00 17.06 9.37
C ALA A 13 -12.08 16.10 10.13
N ILE A 14 -11.24 15.33 9.43
CA ILE A 14 -10.30 14.37 10.05
C ILE A 14 -8.83 14.79 9.91
N LYS A 15 -8.54 15.88 9.21
CA LYS A 15 -7.18 16.31 8.88
C LYS A 15 -6.29 16.48 10.11
N ASP A 16 -6.78 17.22 11.11
CA ASP A 16 -6.04 17.44 12.36
C ASP A 16 -5.75 16.12 13.09
N ARG A 17 -6.67 15.16 13.00
CA ARG A 17 -6.49 13.82 13.57
C ARG A 17 -5.41 13.05 12.83
N LEU A 18 -5.44 13.04 11.50
CA LEU A 18 -4.44 12.37 10.68
C LEU A 18 -3.03 12.92 10.94
N VAL A 19 -2.87 14.24 11.04
CA VAL A 19 -1.58 14.88 11.37
C VAL A 19 -1.10 14.50 12.77
N THR A 20 -2.02 14.46 13.74
CA THR A 20 -1.70 14.07 15.11
C THR A 20 -1.29 12.60 15.18
N ASP A 21 -2.04 11.71 14.53
CA ASP A 21 -1.76 10.28 14.48
C ASP A 21 -0.41 10.00 13.79
N GLU A 22 -0.11 10.70 12.69
CA GLU A 22 1.18 10.60 12.01
C GLU A 22 2.34 10.97 12.95
N LYS A 23 2.21 12.09 13.67
CA LYS A 23 3.22 12.53 14.64
C LYS A 23 3.44 11.49 15.74
N ILE A 24 2.36 11.00 16.35
CA ILE A 24 2.43 9.98 17.40
C ILE A 24 3.13 8.71 16.87
N MET A 25 2.77 8.26 15.67
CA MET A 25 3.39 7.08 15.06
C MET A 25 4.89 7.30 14.82
N ARG A 26 5.29 8.46 14.32
CA ARG A 26 6.72 8.80 14.14
C ARG A 26 7.47 8.80 15.46
N ASP A 27 6.89 9.37 16.52
CA ASP A 27 7.50 9.38 17.85
C ASP A 27 7.63 7.95 18.42
N LEU A 28 6.61 7.09 18.28
CA LEU A 28 6.65 5.69 18.69
C LEU A 28 7.77 4.89 18.00
N LEU A 29 8.07 5.19 16.73
CA LEU A 29 9.16 4.56 15.99
C LEU A 29 10.55 4.92 16.53
N THR A 30 10.69 6.03 17.27
CA THR A 30 11.98 6.43 17.88
C THR A 30 12.32 5.68 19.17
N LEU A 31 11.32 5.10 19.84
CA LEU A 31 11.49 4.43 21.13
C LEU A 31 12.47 3.26 21.03
N GLN A 32 13.47 3.21 21.91
CA GLN A 32 14.45 2.14 21.96
C GLN A 32 14.02 1.02 22.91
N GLY A 33 14.50 -0.20 22.70
CA GLY A 33 14.22 -1.35 23.59
C GLY A 33 12.84 -1.99 23.44
N VAL A 34 11.95 -1.43 22.62
CA VAL A 34 10.65 -2.04 22.27
C VAL A 34 10.74 -2.67 20.88
N PRO A 35 10.47 -3.98 20.74
CA PRO A 35 10.37 -4.64 19.44
C PRO A 35 9.30 -3.99 18.57
N LYS A 36 9.60 -3.80 17.28
CA LYS A 36 8.69 -3.15 16.32
C LYS A 36 8.39 -4.07 15.16
N ILE A 37 7.17 -3.94 14.66
CA ILE A 37 6.68 -4.63 13.47
C ILE A 37 6.42 -3.57 12.42
N TYR A 38 7.08 -3.71 11.27
CA TYR A 38 6.94 -2.78 10.15
C TYR A 38 6.07 -3.42 9.07
N ILE A 39 4.86 -2.89 8.91
CA ILE A 39 3.95 -3.33 7.85
C ILE A 39 4.05 -2.32 6.72
N ARG A 40 4.50 -2.76 5.55
CA ARG A 40 4.49 -1.96 4.32
C ARG A 40 3.49 -2.57 3.34
N ASN A 41 2.67 -1.71 2.73
CA ASN A 41 1.69 -2.11 1.72
C ASN A 41 2.20 -1.88 0.29
N THR A 42 3.42 -1.37 0.16
CA THR A 42 4.07 -1.05 -1.10
C THR A 42 5.48 -1.60 -1.11
N VAL A 43 5.96 -1.94 -2.31
CA VAL A 43 7.34 -2.39 -2.54
C VAL A 43 7.93 -1.62 -3.72
N PRO A 44 9.12 -0.99 -3.57
CA PRO A 44 9.77 -0.28 -4.67
C PRO A 44 9.97 -1.17 -5.90
N LEU A 45 9.77 -0.61 -7.09
CA LEU A 45 9.91 -1.37 -8.35
C LEU A 45 11.30 -2.02 -8.51
N THR A 46 12.34 -1.37 -7.97
CA THR A 46 13.73 -1.83 -7.99
C THR A 46 13.95 -3.11 -7.18
N GLU A 47 13.17 -3.31 -6.12
CA GLU A 47 13.30 -4.44 -5.19
C GLU A 47 12.27 -5.53 -5.42
N ALA A 48 11.12 -5.18 -6.00
CA ALA A 48 9.96 -6.06 -6.15
C ALA A 48 10.28 -7.43 -6.77
N LYS A 49 11.14 -7.48 -7.81
CA LYS A 49 11.50 -8.74 -8.47
C LYS A 49 12.21 -9.75 -7.56
N LYS A 50 12.77 -9.31 -6.44
CA LYS A 50 13.54 -10.13 -5.50
C LYS A 50 12.74 -10.52 -4.26
N THR A 51 11.74 -9.74 -3.91
CA THR A 51 11.10 -9.79 -2.59
C THR A 51 9.66 -10.25 -2.62
N ILE A 52 8.96 -10.14 -3.75
CA ILE A 52 7.56 -10.48 -3.88
C ILE A 52 7.27 -11.28 -5.14
N ASP A 53 6.24 -12.10 -5.07
CA ASP A 53 5.71 -12.83 -6.21
C ASP A 53 4.68 -12.00 -6.97
N ARG A 54 4.51 -12.27 -8.27
CA ARG A 54 3.57 -11.50 -9.12
C ARG A 54 2.13 -11.56 -8.61
N TYR A 55 1.71 -12.67 -8.00
CA TYR A 55 0.35 -12.83 -7.47
C TYR A 55 0.10 -11.99 -6.21
N GLU A 56 1.15 -11.41 -5.60
CA GLU A 56 1.04 -10.59 -4.40
C GLU A 56 0.77 -9.12 -4.73
N THR A 57 0.99 -8.71 -5.99
CA THR A 57 0.71 -7.34 -6.45
C THR A 57 -0.76 -7.16 -6.78
N THR A 58 -1.32 -5.99 -6.43
CA THR A 58 -2.68 -5.62 -6.80
C THR A 58 -2.77 -5.51 -8.33
N PRO A 59 -3.71 -6.20 -9.00
CA PRO A 59 -3.88 -6.08 -10.43
C PRO A 59 -4.62 -4.78 -10.78
N GLY A 60 -4.08 -4.06 -11.75
CA GLY A 60 -4.73 -3.01 -12.50
C GLY A 60 -5.27 -3.54 -13.82
N TYR A 61 -6.40 -3.00 -14.27
CA TYR A 61 -7.04 -3.41 -15.53
C TYR A 61 -7.16 -2.23 -16.46
N GLU A 62 -6.51 -2.33 -17.62
CA GLU A 62 -6.64 -1.41 -18.74
C GLU A 62 -7.58 -2.01 -19.78
N TYR A 63 -8.58 -1.22 -20.19
CA TYR A 63 -9.55 -1.61 -21.19
C TYR A 63 -9.29 -0.83 -22.48
N SER A 64 -9.15 -1.53 -23.61
CA SER A 64 -9.04 -0.93 -24.94
C SER A 64 -9.98 -1.63 -25.92
N LEU A 65 -10.25 -1.00 -27.06
CA LEU A 65 -10.95 -1.63 -28.18
C LEU A 65 -9.92 -2.05 -29.22
N ASP A 66 -10.05 -3.26 -29.76
CA ASP A 66 -9.29 -3.68 -30.93
C ASP A 66 -9.87 -3.10 -32.23
N ASP A 67 -9.15 -3.28 -33.34
CA ASP A 67 -9.57 -2.80 -34.68
C ASP A 67 -10.91 -3.39 -35.17
N LYS A 68 -11.42 -4.42 -34.49
CA LYS A 68 -12.70 -5.10 -34.79
C LYS A 68 -13.82 -4.70 -33.83
N GLY A 69 -13.57 -3.75 -32.92
CA GLY A 69 -14.53 -3.27 -31.93
C GLY A 69 -14.72 -4.22 -30.74
N LYS A 70 -13.83 -5.19 -30.52
CA LYS A 70 -13.84 -6.08 -29.36
C LYS A 70 -13.06 -5.45 -28.21
N VAL A 71 -13.59 -5.57 -26.99
CA VAL A 71 -12.90 -5.13 -25.77
C VAL A 71 -11.72 -6.06 -25.48
N VAL A 72 -10.53 -5.48 -25.35
CA VAL A 72 -9.30 -6.11 -24.87
C VAL A 72 -9.07 -5.65 -23.44
N VAL A 73 -8.87 -6.61 -22.54
CA VAL A 73 -8.53 -6.36 -21.14
C VAL A 73 -7.06 -6.71 -20.94
N LYS A 74 -6.26 -5.75 -20.52
CA LYS A 74 -4.85 -5.94 -20.19
C LYS A 74 -4.66 -5.78 -18.69
N GLU A 75 -4.09 -6.80 -18.07
CA GLU A 75 -3.76 -6.78 -16.64
C GLU A 75 -2.31 -6.31 -16.45
N THR A 76 -2.13 -5.27 -15.65
CA THR A 76 -0.84 -4.68 -15.29
C THR A 76 -0.73 -4.54 -13.77
N PRO A 77 0.45 -4.69 -13.14
CA PRO A 77 0.59 -4.44 -11.71
C PRO A 77 0.25 -2.99 -11.37
N TRP A 78 -0.58 -2.79 -10.35
CA TRP A 78 -0.96 -1.46 -9.88
C TRP A 78 0.23 -0.75 -9.24
N THR A 79 0.62 0.39 -9.82
CA THR A 79 1.81 1.14 -9.43
C THR A 79 1.38 2.49 -8.86
N VAL A 80 1.95 2.86 -7.71
CA VAL A 80 1.66 4.10 -6.98
C VAL A 80 2.97 4.73 -6.49
N GLN A 81 2.95 6.03 -6.21
CA GLN A 81 4.03 6.63 -5.43
C GLN A 81 3.78 6.38 -3.95
N ASP A 82 4.80 5.92 -3.24
CA ASP A 82 4.74 5.78 -1.78
C ASP A 82 4.89 7.13 -1.08
N ASP A 83 4.87 7.12 0.26
CA ASP A 83 4.96 8.32 1.10
C ASP A 83 6.30 9.07 0.94
N GLU A 84 7.31 8.44 0.34
CA GLU A 84 8.63 9.02 0.05
C GLU A 84 8.73 9.48 -1.43
N GLY A 85 7.67 9.33 -2.22
CA GLY A 85 7.62 9.68 -3.64
C GLY A 85 8.25 8.63 -4.55
N VAL A 86 8.55 7.43 -4.04
CA VAL A 86 9.18 6.35 -4.79
C VAL A 86 8.11 5.53 -5.51
N GLU A 87 8.35 5.27 -6.79
CA GLU A 87 7.49 4.40 -7.59
C GLU A 87 7.52 2.97 -7.04
N SER A 88 6.37 2.48 -6.62
CA SER A 88 6.21 1.22 -5.91
C SER A 88 5.00 0.44 -6.39
N TYR A 89 5.08 -0.90 -6.38
CA TYR A 89 3.90 -1.73 -6.56
C TYR A 89 3.04 -1.72 -5.30
N SER A 90 1.73 -1.62 -5.48
CA SER A 90 0.77 -1.86 -4.41
C SER A 90 0.59 -3.35 -4.20
N LEU A 91 0.62 -3.79 -2.94
CA LEU A 91 0.39 -5.18 -2.57
C LEU A 91 -1.09 -5.45 -2.33
N LEU A 92 -1.50 -6.69 -2.62
CA LEU A 92 -2.78 -7.22 -2.14
C LEU A 92 -2.74 -7.36 -0.62
N PRO A 93 -3.86 -7.16 0.10
CA PRO A 93 -3.91 -7.18 1.57
C PRO A 93 -3.36 -8.46 2.22
N ALA A 94 -3.39 -9.60 1.52
CA ALA A 94 -2.86 -10.86 2.04
C ALA A 94 -1.35 -10.80 2.34
N ALA A 95 -0.56 -10.12 1.51
CA ALA A 95 0.89 -10.03 1.66
C ALA A 95 1.33 -9.28 2.95
N PRO A 96 0.86 -8.05 3.24
CA PRO A 96 1.20 -7.36 4.48
C PRO A 96 0.65 -8.07 5.72
N VAL A 97 -0.50 -8.75 5.64
CA VAL A 97 -1.03 -9.56 6.77
C VAL A 97 -0.11 -10.74 7.08
N LEU A 98 0.36 -11.46 6.06
CA LEU A 98 1.32 -12.54 6.26
C LEU A 98 2.63 -12.03 6.85
N SER A 99 3.11 -10.86 6.39
CA SER A 99 4.28 -10.18 6.95
C SER A 99 4.10 -9.83 8.43
N LEU A 100 2.93 -9.29 8.80
CA LEU A 100 2.56 -9.02 10.18
C LEU A 100 2.65 -10.29 11.04
N ILE A 101 2.00 -11.38 10.62
CA ILE A 101 1.99 -12.66 11.37
C ILE A 101 3.42 -13.18 11.58
N LYS A 102 4.24 -13.18 10.52
CA LYS A 102 5.65 -13.62 10.60
C LYS A 102 6.46 -12.77 11.59
N GLN A 103 6.27 -11.45 11.56
CA GLN A 103 6.97 -10.54 12.46
C GLN A 103 6.49 -10.68 13.91
N VAL A 104 5.19 -10.87 14.14
CA VAL A 104 4.61 -11.12 15.48
C VAL A 104 5.20 -12.41 16.06
N HIS A 105 5.16 -13.51 15.31
CA HIS A 105 5.74 -14.78 15.74
C HIS A 105 7.20 -14.64 16.14
N LYS A 106 8.00 -13.92 15.33
CA LYS A 106 9.41 -13.64 15.64
C LYS A 106 9.61 -12.79 16.90
N VAL A 107 8.75 -11.79 17.12
CA VAL A 107 8.86 -10.89 18.28
C VAL A 107 8.40 -11.57 19.58
N LEU A 108 7.40 -12.44 19.50
CA LEU A 108 6.82 -13.12 20.65
C LEU A 108 7.45 -14.49 20.94
N ASP A 109 8.35 -14.97 20.08
CA ASP A 109 9.00 -16.28 20.18
C ASP A 109 8.00 -17.44 20.35
N LEU A 110 6.94 -17.39 19.52
CA LEU A 110 5.85 -18.39 19.50
C LEU A 110 6.13 -19.57 18.58
#